data_AF-A0A9E6WC89-F1
#
_entry.id   AF-A0A9E6WC89-F1
#
_cell.length_a   1.000
_cell.length_b   1.000
_cell.length_c   1.000
_cell.angle_alpha   90.00
_cell.angle_beta   90.00
_cell.angle_gamma   90.00
#
_symmetry.space_group_name_H-M   'P 1'
#
loop_
_entity.id
_entity.type
_entity.pdbx_description
1 polymer ?
#
loop_
_entity_poly.entity_id
_entity_poly.type
_entity_poly.pdbx_seq_one_letter_code
_entity_poly.pdbx_strand_id
1 'polypeptide(L)'
;IEQPVTVADNYEWWAAHGEKLAEVLDFISIHVYPVWEGKDIDEGLSYSIANMEKVRKALPNAKMVISEAGWASVASEFGERASEEKQLRYYKELMNWSEKMNITTFFFEAFDEDWKGDPSNPLGAEKHWGLYNINRTPKKVMQQFQ
;
A
#
# COMPACT_ATOMS: atom_id res chain seq x y z
N ILE A 1 -11.83 -1.63 -27.39
CA ILE A 1 -10.73 -1.61 -26.41
C ILE A 1 -10.83 -2.93 -25.66
N GLU A 2 -9.78 -3.74 -25.63
CA GLU A 2 -9.79 -5.09 -25.02
C GLU A 2 -9.01 -5.12 -23.69
N GLN A 3 -8.23 -4.07 -23.41
CA GLN A 3 -7.45 -3.92 -22.20
C GLN A 3 -8.37 -3.53 -21.04
N PRO A 4 -8.23 -4.16 -19.86
CA PRO A 4 -8.97 -3.77 -18.66
C PRO A 4 -8.69 -2.31 -18.27
N VAL A 5 -9.74 -1.59 -17.88
CA VAL A 5 -9.71 -0.20 -17.46
C VAL A 5 -10.11 -0.08 -15.99
N THR A 6 -9.39 0.76 -15.26
CA THR A 6 -9.64 1.09 -13.85
C THR A 6 -9.33 2.56 -13.57
N VAL A 7 -9.59 2.97 -12.33
CA VAL A 7 -9.06 4.19 -11.71
C VAL A 7 -8.53 3.81 -10.33
N ALA A 8 -7.48 4.49 -9.88
CA ALA A 8 -6.82 4.21 -8.61
C ALA A 8 -7.18 5.29 -7.59
N ASP A 9 -7.70 4.87 -6.43
CA ASP A 9 -8.14 5.78 -5.37
C ASP A 9 -8.13 5.10 -3.99
N ASN A 10 -8.34 5.88 -2.93
CA ASN A 10 -8.33 5.39 -1.57
C ASN A 10 -9.57 4.55 -1.23
N TYR A 11 -9.41 3.64 -0.27
CA TYR A 11 -10.49 2.75 0.16
C TYR A 11 -11.74 3.50 0.65
N GLU A 12 -11.57 4.68 1.29
CA GLU A 12 -12.68 5.45 1.84
C GLU A 12 -13.57 6.01 0.73
N TRP A 13 -12.97 6.59 -0.31
CA TRP A 13 -13.70 7.12 -1.45
C TRP A 13 -14.44 6.01 -2.19
N TRP A 14 -13.77 4.87 -2.44
CA TRP A 14 -14.43 3.71 -3.05
C TRP A 14 -15.65 3.27 -2.26
N ALA A 15 -15.54 3.17 -0.93
CA ALA A 15 -16.64 2.74 -0.08
C ALA A 15 -17.79 3.76 0.01
N ALA A 16 -17.50 5.07 -0.08
CA ALA A 16 -18.49 6.13 0.08
C ALA A 16 -19.15 6.58 -1.24
N HIS A 17 -18.42 6.51 -2.35
CA HIS A 17 -18.79 7.19 -3.60
C HIS A 17 -18.59 6.34 -4.86
N GLY A 18 -17.96 5.17 -4.74
CA GLY A 18 -17.52 4.37 -5.89
C GLY A 18 -18.60 3.64 -6.67
N GLU A 19 -19.84 3.55 -6.17
CA GLU A 19 -20.90 2.68 -6.70
C GLU A 19 -21.10 2.82 -8.21
N LYS A 20 -21.41 4.02 -8.68
CA LYS A 20 -21.67 4.28 -10.11
C LYS A 20 -20.44 4.08 -10.99
N LEU A 21 -19.25 4.35 -10.45
CA LEU A 21 -18.02 4.22 -11.23
C LEU A 21 -17.59 2.75 -11.34
N ALA A 22 -17.78 1.96 -10.28
CA ALA A 22 -17.49 0.54 -10.27
C ALA A 22 -18.31 -0.26 -11.30
N GLU A 23 -19.52 0.21 -11.66
CA GLU A 23 -20.36 -0.42 -12.70
C GLU A 23 -19.77 -0.36 -14.12
N VAL A 24 -18.86 0.59 -14.37
CA VAL A 24 -18.30 0.84 -15.71
C VAL A 24 -16.81 0.51 -15.81
N LEU A 25 -16.22 -0.06 -14.76
CA LEU A 25 -14.82 -0.46 -14.71
C LEU A 25 -14.68 -1.99 -14.72
N ASP A 26 -13.59 -2.50 -15.28
CA ASP A 26 -13.28 -3.93 -15.27
C ASP A 26 -12.85 -4.44 -13.88
N PHE A 27 -12.28 -3.54 -13.08
CA PHE A 27 -11.92 -3.74 -11.68
C PHE A 27 -11.70 -2.38 -11.00
N ILE A 28 -11.72 -2.36 -9.66
CA ILE A 28 -11.38 -1.19 -8.86
C ILE A 28 -9.99 -1.34 -8.26
N SER A 29 -9.30 -0.23 -8.15
CA SER A 29 -7.90 -0.17 -7.75
C SER A 29 -7.80 0.66 -6.46
N ILE A 30 -7.42 0.00 -5.36
CA ILE A 30 -7.59 0.49 -4.00
C ILE A 30 -6.23 0.77 -3.35
N HIS A 31 -6.11 1.95 -2.73
CA HIS A 31 -4.93 2.34 -1.96
C HIS A 31 -5.16 2.12 -0.47
N VAL A 32 -4.19 1.49 0.20
CA VAL A 32 -4.27 1.13 1.63
C VAL A 32 -2.96 1.41 2.35
N TYR A 33 -2.99 2.37 3.28
CA TYR A 33 -1.81 2.80 4.05
C TYR A 33 -2.13 2.99 5.54
N PRO A 34 -2.04 1.92 6.36
CA PRO A 34 -2.33 2.01 7.79
C PRO A 34 -1.47 3.02 8.54
N VAL A 35 -0.20 3.19 8.15
CA VAL A 35 0.73 4.10 8.84
C VAL A 35 0.32 5.57 8.69
N TRP A 36 -0.23 5.96 7.53
CA TRP A 36 -0.82 7.29 7.31
C TRP A 36 -2.06 7.52 8.18
N GLU A 37 -2.78 6.45 8.52
CA GLU A 37 -4.00 6.45 9.34
C GLU A 37 -3.72 6.29 10.85
N GLY A 38 -2.49 6.57 11.28
CA GLY A 38 -2.13 6.56 12.70
C GLY A 38 -1.81 5.17 13.26
N LYS A 39 -1.81 4.11 12.45
CA LYS A 39 -1.62 2.73 12.92
C LYS A 39 -0.15 2.36 13.07
N ASP A 40 0.16 1.55 14.07
CA ASP A 40 1.45 0.88 14.20
C ASP A 40 1.38 -0.56 13.67
N ILE A 41 2.52 -1.23 13.60
CA ILE A 41 2.70 -2.50 12.88
C ILE A 41 1.81 -3.64 13.40
N ASP A 42 1.45 -3.64 14.68
CA ASP A 42 0.54 -4.64 15.26
C ASP A 42 -0.89 -4.52 14.74
N GLU A 43 -1.27 -3.33 14.26
CA GLU A 43 -2.56 -3.06 13.63
C GLU A 43 -2.48 -3.01 12.10
N GLY A 44 -1.28 -3.01 11.52
CA GLY A 44 -1.07 -2.75 10.08
C GLY A 44 -1.90 -3.66 9.17
N LEU A 45 -1.73 -4.98 9.30
CA LEU A 45 -2.49 -5.92 8.48
C LEU A 45 -3.99 -5.89 8.79
N SER A 46 -4.38 -5.91 10.07
CA SER A 46 -5.79 -5.99 10.46
C SER A 46 -6.58 -4.76 9.98
N TYR A 47 -5.97 -3.58 10.03
CA TYR A 47 -6.54 -2.35 9.50
C TYR A 47 -6.65 -2.39 7.96
N SER A 48 -5.64 -2.93 7.27
CA SER A 48 -5.69 -3.10 5.81
C SER A 48 -6.82 -4.01 5.37
N ILE A 49 -7.03 -5.12 6.08
CA ILE A 49 -8.14 -6.05 5.86
C ILE A 49 -9.47 -5.34 6.09
N ALA A 50 -9.60 -4.58 7.19
CA ALA A 50 -10.82 -3.84 7.49
C ALA A 50 -11.18 -2.82 6.40
N ASN A 51 -10.18 -2.14 5.83
CA ASN A 51 -10.36 -1.21 4.72
C ASN A 51 -10.86 -1.92 3.45
N MET A 52 -10.29 -3.08 3.12
CA MET A 52 -10.74 -3.88 1.98
C MET A 52 -12.14 -4.45 2.19
N GLU A 53 -12.49 -4.90 3.39
CA GLU A 53 -13.84 -5.38 3.71
C GLU A 53 -14.88 -4.25 3.70
N LYS A 54 -14.49 -3.02 4.09
CA LYS A 54 -15.34 -1.84 3.95
C LYS A 54 -15.72 -1.59 2.49
N VAL A 55 -14.74 -1.64 1.58
CA VAL A 55 -14.98 -1.50 0.14
C VAL A 55 -15.82 -2.65 -0.39
N ARG A 56 -15.50 -3.89 -0.04
CA ARG A 56 -16.26 -5.07 -0.46
C ARG A 56 -17.73 -5.01 -0.03
N LYS A 57 -18.01 -4.52 1.18
CA LYS A 57 -19.40 -4.35 1.65
C LYS A 57 -20.17 -3.32 0.82
N ALA A 58 -19.51 -2.24 0.42
CA ALA A 58 -20.12 -1.20 -0.41
C ALA A 58 -20.27 -1.63 -1.88
N LEU A 59 -19.30 -2.39 -2.40
CA LEU A 59 -19.17 -2.77 -3.81
C LEU A 59 -19.04 -4.30 -3.96
N PRO A 60 -20.06 -5.09 -3.59
CA PRO A 60 -19.96 -6.55 -3.46
C PRO A 60 -19.64 -7.30 -4.77
N ASN A 61 -19.93 -6.70 -5.91
CA ASN A 61 -19.72 -7.30 -7.24
C ASN A 61 -18.42 -6.83 -7.90
N ALA A 62 -17.72 -5.84 -7.34
CA ALA A 62 -16.52 -5.27 -7.94
C ALA A 62 -15.33 -6.22 -7.75
N LYS A 63 -14.57 -6.44 -8.83
CA LYS A 63 -13.24 -7.06 -8.73
C LYS A 63 -12.28 -6.05 -8.11
N MET A 64 -11.56 -6.43 -7.06
CA MET A 64 -10.68 -5.52 -6.32
C MET A 64 -9.21 -5.87 -6.55
N VAL A 65 -8.39 -4.84 -6.73
CA VAL A 65 -6.93 -4.90 -6.78
C VAL A 65 -6.40 -3.90 -5.75
N ILE A 66 -5.37 -4.27 -5.00
CA ILE A 66 -4.63 -3.31 -4.18
C ILE A 66 -3.53 -2.74 -5.08
N SER A 67 -3.70 -1.52 -5.60
CA SER A 67 -2.69 -0.89 -6.46
C SER A 67 -1.59 -0.17 -5.70
N GLU A 68 -1.86 0.19 -4.45
CA GLU A 68 -0.86 0.83 -3.60
C GLU A 68 -1.06 0.38 -2.16
N ALA A 69 -0.02 -0.20 -1.60
CA ALA A 69 0.11 -0.42 -0.18
C ALA A 69 1.58 -0.53 0.17
N GLY A 70 1.99 0.04 1.30
CA GLY A 70 3.39 0.03 1.68
C GLY A 70 3.60 0.42 3.13
N TRP A 71 4.87 0.47 3.51
CA TRP A 71 5.29 0.97 4.81
C TRP A 71 6.66 1.65 4.67
N ALA A 72 6.75 2.93 4.99
CA ALA A 72 8.00 3.67 4.90
C ALA A 72 9.03 3.17 5.92
N SER A 73 10.28 3.00 5.51
CA SER A 73 11.36 2.57 6.41
C SER A 73 11.92 3.70 7.26
N VAL A 74 11.75 4.95 6.82
CA VAL A 74 12.15 6.19 7.51
C VAL A 74 11.04 7.22 7.28
N ALA A 75 10.62 7.90 8.35
CA ALA A 75 9.65 8.99 8.23
C ALA A 75 9.66 9.88 9.47
N SER A 76 9.95 11.17 9.29
CA SER A 76 9.80 12.19 10.32
C SER A 76 8.36 12.32 10.85
N GLU A 77 7.39 11.96 10.02
CA GLU A 77 5.95 12.05 10.23
C GLU A 77 5.42 10.90 11.09
N PHE A 78 6.12 9.77 11.13
CA PHE A 78 5.63 8.53 11.74
C PHE A 78 6.32 8.19 13.06
N GLY A 79 7.45 8.83 13.36
CA GLY A 79 8.27 8.50 14.52
C GLY A 79 8.72 7.03 14.48
N GLU A 80 8.65 6.34 15.61
CA GLU A 80 9.07 4.93 15.72
C GLU A 80 8.20 3.95 14.92
N ARG A 81 7.10 4.39 14.31
CA ARG A 81 6.27 3.56 13.43
C ARG A 81 6.98 3.29 12.10
N ALA A 82 7.91 4.12 11.67
CA ALA A 82 8.74 3.86 10.48
C ALA A 82 10.04 3.15 10.88
N SER A 83 10.24 1.94 10.36
CA SER A 83 11.51 1.22 10.44
C SER A 83 11.59 0.12 9.38
N GLU A 84 12.79 -0.33 9.04
CA GLU A 84 12.98 -1.48 8.15
C GLU A 84 12.41 -2.78 8.75
N GLU A 85 12.40 -2.93 10.09
CA GLU A 85 11.75 -4.05 10.77
C GLU A 85 10.25 -4.07 10.53
N LYS A 86 9.60 -2.90 10.65
CA LYS A 86 8.14 -2.77 10.48
C LYS A 86 7.76 -2.88 9.00
N GLN A 87 8.56 -2.32 8.09
CA GLN A 87 8.39 -2.52 6.65
C GLN A 87 8.46 -4.00 6.25
N LEU A 88 9.47 -4.73 6.75
CA LEU A 88 9.59 -6.17 6.53
C LEU A 88 8.37 -6.94 7.02
N ARG A 89 7.90 -6.65 8.24
CA ARG A 89 6.74 -7.34 8.80
C ARG A 89 5.49 -7.07 7.97
N TYR A 90 5.22 -5.81 7.64
CA TYR A 90 4.05 -5.44 6.85
C TYR A 90 4.08 -6.05 5.46
N TYR A 91 5.22 -6.02 4.77
CA TYR A 91 5.40 -6.67 3.47
C TYR A 91 5.04 -8.16 3.54
N LYS A 92 5.62 -8.91 4.49
CA LYS A 92 5.34 -10.34 4.64
C LYS A 92 3.88 -10.62 4.92
N GLU A 93 3.30 -9.89 5.87
CA GLU A 93 1.92 -10.06 6.29
C GLU A 93 0.95 -9.78 5.15
N LEU A 94 1.12 -8.64 4.45
CA LEU A 94 0.28 -8.22 3.34
C LEU A 94 0.40 -9.17 2.14
N MET A 95 1.61 -9.53 1.73
CA MET A 95 1.82 -10.40 0.56
C MET A 95 1.29 -11.82 0.81
N ASN A 96 1.53 -12.39 2.00
CA ASN A 96 1.00 -13.71 2.36
C ASN A 96 -0.53 -13.71 2.48
N TRP A 97 -1.12 -12.66 3.04
CA TRP A 97 -2.57 -12.55 3.12
C TRP A 97 -3.21 -12.37 1.74
N SER A 98 -2.70 -11.44 0.93
CA SER A 98 -3.25 -11.16 -0.40
C SER A 98 -3.11 -12.34 -1.35
N GLU A 99 -2.01 -13.10 -1.28
CA GLU A 99 -1.84 -14.35 -2.01
C GLU A 99 -2.93 -15.37 -1.65
N LYS A 100 -3.17 -15.60 -0.34
CA LYS A 100 -4.23 -16.52 0.14
C LYS A 100 -5.62 -16.09 -0.29
N MET A 101 -5.86 -14.78 -0.37
CA MET A 101 -7.14 -14.21 -0.78
C MET A 101 -7.28 -14.05 -2.30
N ASN A 102 -6.23 -14.40 -3.06
CA ASN A 102 -6.15 -14.20 -4.52
C ASN A 102 -6.40 -12.73 -4.93
N ILE A 103 -5.82 -11.79 -4.18
CA ILE A 103 -5.90 -10.35 -4.43
C ILE A 103 -4.59 -9.92 -5.08
N THR A 104 -4.65 -9.46 -6.33
CA THR A 104 -3.51 -8.80 -6.96
C THR A 104 -3.11 -7.57 -6.15
N THR A 105 -1.84 -7.52 -5.74
CA THR A 105 -1.33 -6.50 -4.83
C THR A 105 -0.03 -5.92 -5.38
N PHE A 106 0.01 -4.60 -5.51
CA PHE A 106 1.19 -3.84 -5.89
C PHE A 106 1.74 -3.15 -4.64
N PHE A 107 2.88 -3.65 -4.16
CA PHE A 107 3.56 -3.06 -3.02
C PHE A 107 4.30 -1.80 -3.45
N PHE A 108 4.05 -0.70 -2.73
CA PHE A 108 4.69 0.58 -2.94
C PHE A 108 5.91 0.70 -1.99
N GLU A 109 7.14 0.65 -2.48
CA GLU A 109 7.54 0.61 -3.90
C GLU A 109 8.89 -0.09 -4.12
N ALA A 110 9.35 -0.15 -5.37
CA ALA A 110 10.61 -0.83 -5.70
C ALA A 110 11.84 -0.11 -5.10
N PHE A 111 11.98 1.20 -5.33
CA PHE A 111 13.15 1.98 -4.93
C PHE A 111 12.74 3.21 -4.15
N ASP A 112 13.58 3.63 -3.20
CA ASP A 112 13.47 4.96 -2.64
C ASP A 112 13.62 6.03 -3.72
N GLU A 113 12.80 7.08 -3.62
CA GLU A 113 12.71 8.17 -4.59
C GLU A 113 12.94 9.52 -3.88
N ASP A 114 14.18 10.00 -3.85
CA ASP A 114 14.58 11.22 -3.14
C ASP A 114 13.94 12.53 -3.65
N TRP A 115 13.34 12.51 -4.83
CA TRP A 115 12.65 13.64 -5.43
C TRP A 115 11.22 13.84 -4.87
N LYS A 116 10.62 12.83 -4.22
CA LYS A 116 9.24 12.92 -3.71
C LYS A 116 9.13 13.73 -2.42
N GLY A 117 7.98 14.36 -2.20
CA GLY A 117 7.69 15.15 -0.99
C GLY A 117 8.47 16.47 -0.92
N ASP A 118 8.63 17.02 0.29
CA ASP A 118 9.36 18.27 0.52
C ASP A 118 10.87 18.10 0.25
N PRO A 119 11.47 18.87 -0.69
CA PRO A 119 12.91 18.83 -0.96
C PRO A 119 13.79 19.17 0.25
N SER A 120 13.26 19.92 1.22
CA SER A 120 13.97 20.31 2.44
C SER A 120 13.87 19.29 3.58
N ASN A 121 13.04 18.25 3.42
CA ASN A 121 12.88 17.18 4.41
C ASN A 121 13.49 15.85 3.91
N PRO A 122 14.80 15.61 4.11
CA PRO A 122 15.43 14.36 3.70
C PRO A 122 14.91 13.13 4.47
N LEU A 123 14.22 13.32 5.60
CA LEU A 123 13.64 12.25 6.41
C LEU A 123 12.12 12.11 6.20
N GLY A 124 11.54 12.80 5.21
CA GLY A 124 10.12 12.71 4.90
C GLY A 124 9.74 11.35 4.33
N ALA A 125 8.61 10.79 4.79
CA ALA A 125 8.15 9.44 4.46
C ALA A 125 8.20 9.11 2.95
N GLU A 126 7.76 10.06 2.13
CA GLU A 126 7.67 9.98 0.67
C GLU A 126 8.96 9.53 -0.02
N LYS A 127 10.13 9.75 0.59
CA LYS A 127 11.43 9.39 0.03
C LYS A 127 11.87 7.96 0.35
N HIS A 128 11.15 7.24 1.23
CA HIS A 128 11.67 6.04 1.92
C HIS A 128 10.73 4.82 1.87
N TRP A 129 9.89 4.70 0.85
CA TRP A 129 8.96 3.57 0.66
C TRP A 129 9.58 2.34 -0.02
N GLY A 130 10.78 2.50 -0.61
CA GLY A 130 11.42 1.49 -1.43
C GLY A 130 11.77 0.21 -0.65
N LEU A 131 11.63 -0.93 -1.31
CA LEU A 131 12.24 -2.21 -0.91
C LEU A 131 13.77 -2.23 -1.15
N TYR A 132 14.25 -1.33 -2.01
CA TYR A 132 15.65 -1.04 -2.26
C TYR A 132 15.92 0.44 -1.98
N ASN A 133 17.16 0.74 -1.59
CA ASN A 133 17.65 2.11 -1.51
C ASN A 133 17.81 2.72 -2.92
N ILE A 134 18.01 4.04 -3.00
CA ILE A 134 18.22 4.79 -4.27
C ILE A 134 19.36 4.17 -5.12
N ASN A 135 20.43 3.71 -4.46
CA ASN A 135 21.58 3.08 -5.12
C ASN A 135 21.37 1.59 -5.45
N ARG A 136 20.12 1.10 -5.34
CA ARG A 136 19.70 -0.29 -5.65
C ARG A 136 20.26 -1.34 -4.69
N THR A 137 20.82 -0.95 -3.54
CA THR A 137 21.14 -1.93 -2.49
C THR A 137 19.85 -2.38 -1.78
N PRO A 138 19.74 -3.66 -1.41
CA PRO A 138 18.53 -4.19 -0.79
C PRO A 138 18.36 -3.67 0.63
N LYS A 139 17.13 -3.27 0.98
CA LYS A 139 16.71 -3.13 2.38
C LYS A 139 16.39 -4.50 2.97
N LYS A 140 16.09 -4.53 4.28
CA LYS A 140 15.83 -5.74 5.06
C LYS A 140 14.81 -6.70 4.44
N VAL A 141 13.82 -6.19 3.70
CA VAL A 141 12.86 -7.02 2.95
C VAL A 141 13.57 -7.87 1.90
N MET A 142 14.41 -7.25 1.08
CA MET A 142 15.02 -7.89 -0.08
C MET A 142 16.27 -8.70 0.26
N GLN A 143 16.88 -8.45 1.41
CA GLN A 143 18.00 -9.26 1.93
C GLN A 143 17.61 -10.71 2.25
N GLN A 144 16.32 -11.02 2.37
CA GLN A 144 15.85 -12.39 2.64
C GLN A 144 15.79 -13.30 1.41
N PHE A 145 15.99 -12.73 0.22
CA PHE A 145 15.94 -13.45 -1.05
C PHE A 145 17.31 -13.58 -1.71
N GLN A 146 18.39 -13.27 -0.96
CA GLN A 146 19.78 -13.41 -1.38
C GLN A 146 20.36 -14.73 -0.84
#